data_AF-A0A6I5WJ11-F1
#
_entry.id   AF-A0A6I5WJ11-F1
#
_cell.length_a   1.000
_cell.length_b   1.000
_cell.length_c   1.000
_cell.angle_alpha   90.00
_cell.angle_beta   90.00
_cell.angle_gamma   90.00
#
_symmetry.space_group_name_H-M   'P 1'
#
loop_
_entity.id
_entity.type
_entity.pdbx_description
1 polymer ?
#
loop_
_entity_poly.entity_id
_entity_poly.type
_entity_poly.pdbx_seq_one_letter_code
_entity_poly.pdbx_strand_id
1 'polypeptide(L)'
;MATIPWLVDVLRGAGVQVVTHGDWLNRMRPGSFNPIGVLWHHTAATSSATNPHPALNICINGRSDLPGPLCQALVDYHGVFHVISAGRCNHAGTARASGPIPAGDGNTMLIGWEIDYNGVNQQMTAAQYNASVAATAAVLKQLGKDASYARGHRETSTTGKIDPSFIDLNVMRSDVAAKMAGGGTAWSAIVDNSTAGRFNASANWGVSTYSAQRYGADYRYADPVAASDAAWYKFNVPATASYRVEAWWPAVSGYNASTPYIIATTTGNQTVYVDQRVNGGQWRNLGTFALPAGDANRVAVSRWSGSAGYVIADAVRLTRV
;
A
#
# COMPACT_ATOMS: atom_id res chain seq x y z
N MET A 1 5.00 -2.14 -34.20
CA MET A 1 4.84 -2.63 -32.82
C MET A 1 4.00 -1.60 -32.08
N ALA A 2 2.96 -2.01 -31.36
CA ALA A 2 2.20 -1.06 -30.56
C ALA A 2 3.07 -0.58 -29.39
N THR A 3 2.96 0.70 -29.07
CA THR A 3 3.64 1.34 -27.94
C THR A 3 2.61 2.14 -27.14
N ILE A 4 3.00 2.57 -25.94
CA ILE A 4 2.19 3.39 -25.04
C ILE A 4 2.85 4.77 -24.84
N PRO A 5 3.01 5.59 -25.90
CA PRO A 5 3.66 6.90 -25.79
C PRO A 5 2.94 7.83 -24.80
N TRP A 6 1.64 7.59 -24.57
CA TRP A 6 0.81 8.30 -23.60
C TRP A 6 1.16 8.02 -22.13
N LEU A 7 2.02 7.03 -21.82
CA LEU A 7 2.24 6.58 -20.45
C LEU A 7 2.65 7.71 -19.50
N VAL A 8 3.63 8.52 -19.90
CA VAL A 8 4.15 9.62 -19.07
C VAL A 8 3.06 10.64 -18.74
N ASP A 9 2.25 11.01 -19.73
CA ASP A 9 1.18 12.00 -19.55
C ASP A 9 0.08 11.46 -18.64
N VAL A 10 -0.30 10.19 -18.79
CA VAL A 10 -1.28 9.53 -17.92
C VAL A 10 -0.78 9.46 -16.48
N LEU A 11 0.49 9.13 -16.25
CA LEU A 11 1.07 9.09 -14.92
C LEU A 11 1.12 10.49 -14.29
N ARG A 12 1.63 11.48 -15.01
CA ARG A 12 1.70 12.88 -14.52
C ARG A 12 0.31 13.46 -14.25
N GLY A 13 -0.66 13.19 -15.12
CA GLY A 13 -2.06 13.61 -14.94
C GLY A 13 -2.71 13.00 -13.70
N ALA A 14 -2.20 11.85 -13.22
CA ALA A 14 -2.63 11.23 -11.96
C ALA A 14 -1.92 11.78 -10.71
N GLY A 15 -1.04 12.77 -10.86
CA GLY A 15 -0.23 13.35 -9.79
C GLY A 15 1.01 12.52 -9.43
N VAL A 16 1.40 11.56 -10.26
CA VAL A 16 2.61 10.74 -10.05
C VAL A 16 3.83 11.52 -10.51
N GLN A 17 4.89 11.53 -9.70
CA GLN A 17 6.18 12.09 -10.10
C GLN A 17 6.87 11.14 -11.10
N VAL A 18 7.31 11.68 -12.23
CA VAL A 18 7.84 10.87 -13.35
C VAL A 18 9.17 11.40 -13.85
N VAL A 19 10.15 10.50 -13.93
CA VAL A 19 11.45 10.69 -14.60
C VAL A 19 11.55 9.73 -15.78
N THR A 20 11.91 10.23 -16.95
CA THR A 20 12.10 9.40 -18.16
C THR A 20 13.58 9.11 -18.40
N HIS A 21 13.91 7.91 -18.86
CA HIS A 21 15.31 7.50 -19.04
C HIS A 21 15.69 7.21 -20.50
N GLY A 22 16.63 8.00 -21.04
CA GLY A 22 17.17 7.83 -22.39
C GLY A 22 16.07 7.70 -23.46
N ASP A 23 16.25 6.76 -24.39
CA ASP A 23 15.32 6.52 -25.50
C ASP A 23 14.11 5.65 -25.10
N TRP A 24 13.45 5.98 -23.99
CA TRP A 24 12.36 5.18 -23.42
C TRP A 24 11.19 4.96 -24.40
N LEU A 25 10.95 5.89 -25.34
CA LEU A 25 9.90 5.75 -26.36
C LEU A 25 10.19 4.58 -27.32
N ASN A 26 11.46 4.30 -27.60
CA ASN A 26 11.87 3.27 -28.55
C ASN A 26 12.54 2.05 -27.89
N ARG A 27 12.86 2.11 -26.60
CA ARG A 27 13.44 0.98 -25.85
C ARG A 27 12.37 -0.10 -25.64
N MET A 28 12.48 -1.23 -26.34
CA MET A 28 11.55 -2.35 -26.22
C MET A 28 12.16 -3.68 -26.69
N ARG A 29 11.52 -4.78 -26.35
CA ARG A 29 11.85 -6.12 -26.87
C ARG A 29 11.08 -6.43 -28.15
N PRO A 30 11.61 -7.30 -29.04
CA PRO A 30 10.84 -7.82 -30.16
C PRO A 30 9.58 -8.57 -29.72
N GLY A 31 8.53 -8.46 -30.52
CA GLY A 31 7.25 -9.16 -30.33
C GLY A 31 6.06 -8.22 -30.20
N SER A 32 4.88 -8.82 -30.06
CA SER A 32 3.64 -8.06 -29.86
C SER A 32 3.59 -7.43 -28.48
N PHE A 33 2.90 -6.30 -28.40
CA PHE A 33 2.55 -5.63 -27.15
C PHE A 33 1.12 -5.13 -27.30
N ASN A 34 0.22 -5.59 -26.44
CA ASN A 34 -1.19 -5.22 -26.45
C ASN A 34 -1.69 -5.26 -25.00
N PRO A 35 -1.29 -4.27 -24.19
CA PRO A 35 -1.52 -4.33 -22.76
C PRO A 35 -3.02 -4.22 -22.45
N ILE A 36 -3.50 -5.13 -21.60
CA ILE A 36 -4.86 -5.16 -21.07
C ILE A 36 -4.88 -4.97 -19.56
N GLY A 37 -3.73 -4.83 -18.91
CA GLY A 37 -3.65 -4.73 -17.46
C GLY A 37 -2.29 -4.26 -16.97
N VAL A 38 -2.15 -4.23 -15.65
CA VAL A 38 -0.95 -3.77 -14.96
C VAL A 38 -0.47 -4.83 -13.99
N LEU A 39 0.84 -5.11 -13.98
CA LEU A 39 1.47 -6.13 -13.13
C LEU A 39 2.48 -5.48 -12.19
N TRP A 40 2.29 -5.68 -10.88
CA TRP A 40 3.19 -5.21 -9.84
C TRP A 40 4.23 -6.29 -9.52
N HIS A 41 5.47 -5.86 -9.38
CA HIS A 41 6.64 -6.64 -8.99
C HIS A 41 7.32 -5.98 -7.79
N HIS A 42 8.20 -6.73 -7.13
CA HIS A 42 9.26 -6.12 -6.32
C HIS A 42 10.61 -6.55 -6.86
N THR A 43 11.58 -5.65 -6.81
CA THR A 43 12.89 -5.84 -7.48
C THR A 43 13.83 -6.77 -6.73
N ALA A 44 13.50 -7.11 -5.48
CA ALA A 44 14.38 -7.76 -4.50
C ALA A 44 15.61 -6.92 -4.08
N ALA A 45 15.69 -5.65 -4.51
CA ALA A 45 16.74 -4.73 -4.09
C ALA A 45 16.33 -3.94 -2.84
N THR A 46 17.26 -3.78 -1.89
CA THR A 46 17.04 -2.95 -0.71
C THR A 46 17.22 -1.47 -1.07
N SER A 47 16.12 -0.73 -1.09
CA SER A 47 16.12 0.72 -1.33
C SER A 47 16.13 1.52 -0.03
N SER A 48 16.52 2.79 -0.09
CA SER A 48 16.48 3.71 1.05
C SER A 48 16.29 5.15 0.57
N ALA A 49 16.08 6.09 1.50
CA ALA A 49 15.99 7.50 1.14
C ALA A 49 17.27 8.04 0.44
N THR A 50 18.45 7.49 0.77
CA THR A 50 19.76 7.88 0.20
C THR A 50 20.17 7.06 -1.01
N ASN A 51 19.53 5.90 -1.24
CA ASN A 51 19.68 5.08 -2.44
C ASN A 51 18.29 4.61 -2.91
N PRO A 52 17.51 5.51 -3.56
CA PRO A 52 16.09 5.29 -3.75
C PRO A 52 15.75 4.29 -4.85
N HIS A 53 16.61 4.12 -5.86
CA HIS A 53 16.34 3.30 -7.03
C HIS A 53 17.49 2.31 -7.37
N PRO A 54 17.90 1.43 -6.43
CA PRO A 54 19.05 0.54 -6.61
C PRO A 54 18.94 -0.41 -7.81
N ALA A 55 17.71 -0.80 -8.22
CA ALA A 55 17.53 -1.73 -9.33
C ALA A 55 17.42 -1.05 -10.72
N LEU A 56 17.43 0.29 -10.78
CA LEU A 56 17.17 1.04 -12.02
C LEU A 56 18.05 0.60 -13.20
N ASN A 57 19.36 0.45 -12.98
CA ASN A 57 20.27 0.05 -14.05
C ASN A 57 19.98 -1.37 -14.58
N ILE A 58 19.60 -2.29 -13.68
CA ILE A 58 19.20 -3.66 -14.04
C ILE A 58 17.85 -3.64 -14.76
N CYS A 59 16.89 -2.81 -14.35
CA CYS A 59 15.62 -2.69 -15.04
C CYS A 59 15.76 -2.13 -16.48
N ILE A 60 16.71 -1.20 -16.69
CA ILE A 60 16.99 -0.64 -18.01
C ILE A 60 17.70 -1.65 -18.92
N ASN A 61 18.82 -2.22 -18.45
CA ASN A 61 19.74 -2.99 -19.30
C ASN A 61 19.48 -4.50 -19.26
N GLY A 62 18.78 -4.98 -18.24
CA GLY A 62 18.64 -6.38 -17.93
C GLY A 62 19.85 -6.95 -17.20
N ARG A 63 19.95 -8.26 -17.27
CA ARG A 63 21.00 -9.10 -16.67
C ARG A 63 21.47 -10.13 -17.71
N SER A 64 22.54 -10.85 -17.39
CA SER A 64 23.18 -11.78 -18.33
C SER A 64 22.26 -12.88 -18.86
N ASP A 65 21.30 -13.33 -18.05
CA ASP A 65 20.30 -14.36 -18.39
C ASP A 65 18.98 -13.78 -18.93
N LEU A 66 18.76 -12.46 -18.82
CA LEU A 66 17.50 -11.81 -19.21
C LEU A 66 17.75 -10.39 -19.69
N PRO A 67 17.75 -10.14 -21.01
CA PRO A 67 18.10 -8.84 -21.53
C PRO A 67 16.95 -7.84 -21.32
N GLY A 68 17.30 -6.59 -21.03
CA GLY A 68 16.34 -5.52 -20.76
C GLY A 68 15.59 -5.05 -22.01
N PRO A 69 14.58 -4.17 -21.84
CA PRO A 69 14.09 -3.64 -20.56
C PRO A 69 13.29 -4.67 -19.76
N LEU A 70 13.37 -4.61 -18.42
CA LEU A 70 12.68 -5.52 -17.50
C LEU A 70 11.38 -4.96 -16.93
N CYS A 71 10.98 -3.76 -17.31
CA CYS A 71 9.68 -3.17 -16.97
C CYS A 71 9.44 -1.90 -17.78
N GLN A 72 8.21 -1.39 -17.75
CA GLN A 72 7.87 -0.11 -18.35
C GLN A 72 8.24 1.03 -17.41
N ALA A 73 8.07 0.86 -16.08
CA ALA A 73 8.60 1.78 -15.09
C ALA A 73 9.08 1.08 -13.82
N LEU A 74 10.10 1.67 -13.20
CA LEU A 74 10.53 1.36 -11.84
C LEU A 74 10.00 2.42 -10.87
N VAL A 75 9.62 2.02 -9.66
CA VAL A 75 9.11 2.89 -8.59
C VAL A 75 10.12 2.97 -7.46
N ASP A 76 10.74 4.13 -7.27
CA ASP A 76 11.80 4.32 -6.27
C ASP A 76 11.26 4.39 -4.83
N TYR A 77 12.14 4.46 -3.83
CA TYR A 77 11.80 4.55 -2.40
C TYR A 77 10.80 5.66 -2.06
N HIS A 78 10.84 6.78 -2.79
CA HIS A 78 10.01 7.97 -2.61
C HIS A 78 8.73 7.93 -3.45
N GLY A 79 8.47 6.86 -4.21
CA GLY A 79 7.30 6.73 -5.07
C GLY A 79 7.45 7.43 -6.43
N VAL A 80 8.66 7.79 -6.85
CA VAL A 80 8.93 8.37 -8.18
C VAL A 80 8.94 7.25 -9.22
N PHE A 81 8.21 7.46 -10.31
CA PHE A 81 8.19 6.55 -11.45
C PHE A 81 9.31 6.88 -12.44
N HIS A 82 10.29 6.00 -12.51
CA HIS A 82 11.34 6.01 -13.54
C HIS A 82 10.86 5.22 -14.77
N VAL A 83 10.35 5.93 -15.77
CA VAL A 83 9.85 5.34 -17.03
C VAL A 83 11.02 4.94 -17.93
N ILE A 84 11.04 3.65 -18.30
CA ILE A 84 12.14 2.97 -18.98
C ILE A 84 11.74 2.57 -20.41
N SER A 85 10.48 2.23 -20.66
CA SER A 85 10.03 1.68 -21.94
C SER A 85 8.58 2.07 -22.22
N ALA A 86 8.30 2.46 -23.48
CA ALA A 86 6.96 2.60 -24.01
C ALA A 86 6.47 1.32 -24.72
N GLY A 87 7.24 0.23 -24.74
CA GLY A 87 6.90 -0.99 -25.47
C GLY A 87 7.01 -2.26 -24.63
N ARG A 88 7.10 -3.39 -25.32
CA ARG A 88 7.25 -4.73 -24.73
C ARG A 88 8.50 -4.81 -23.85
N CYS A 89 8.37 -5.38 -22.66
CA CYS A 89 9.47 -5.63 -21.71
C CYS A 89 9.53 -7.11 -21.33
N ASN A 90 10.68 -7.56 -20.81
CA ASN A 90 10.88 -8.93 -20.33
C ASN A 90 10.65 -9.00 -18.81
N HIS A 91 9.39 -9.07 -18.36
CA HIS A 91 9.06 -8.89 -16.94
C HIS A 91 8.11 -9.97 -16.39
N ALA A 92 7.05 -10.30 -17.13
CA ALA A 92 6.01 -11.25 -16.70
C ALA A 92 6.28 -12.69 -17.19
N GLY A 93 6.87 -12.85 -18.37
CA GLY A 93 7.03 -14.16 -19.01
C GLY A 93 5.69 -14.85 -19.32
N THR A 94 5.69 -16.19 -19.34
CA THR A 94 4.46 -16.97 -19.54
C THR A 94 3.56 -16.90 -18.30
N ALA A 95 2.37 -16.34 -18.49
CA ALA A 95 1.37 -16.14 -17.47
C ALA A 95 0.33 -17.27 -17.45
N ARG A 96 -0.08 -17.70 -16.25
CA ARG A 96 -1.34 -18.43 -16.04
C ARG A 96 -2.50 -17.44 -15.99
N ALA A 97 -3.71 -17.94 -16.22
CA ALA A 97 -4.92 -17.14 -16.08
C ALA A 97 -5.08 -16.63 -14.64
N SER A 98 -5.52 -15.38 -14.47
CA SER A 98 -5.77 -14.78 -13.16
C SER A 98 -6.84 -13.68 -13.27
N GLY A 99 -8.05 -13.97 -12.78
CA GLY A 99 -9.25 -13.17 -13.07
C GLY A 99 -9.41 -12.91 -14.57
N PRO A 100 -9.46 -11.65 -15.07
CA PRO A 100 -9.68 -11.39 -16.48
C PRO A 100 -8.39 -11.39 -17.32
N ILE A 101 -7.22 -11.63 -16.70
CA ILE A 101 -5.97 -11.85 -17.44
C ILE A 101 -5.96 -13.31 -17.93
N PRO A 102 -5.99 -13.58 -19.24
CA PRO A 102 -5.95 -14.95 -19.74
C PRO A 102 -4.54 -15.56 -19.57
N ALA A 103 -4.44 -16.88 -19.70
CA ALA A 103 -3.13 -17.52 -19.82
C ALA A 103 -2.47 -17.16 -21.16
N GLY A 104 -1.15 -17.09 -21.19
CA GLY A 104 -0.41 -16.76 -22.41
C GLY A 104 0.84 -15.95 -22.12
N ASP A 105 1.20 -15.07 -23.06
CA ASP A 105 2.39 -14.24 -22.96
C ASP A 105 2.13 -12.96 -22.15
N GLY A 106 2.50 -12.96 -20.87
CA GLY A 106 2.34 -11.83 -19.97
C GLY A 106 3.08 -10.57 -20.43
N ASN A 107 4.21 -10.73 -21.11
CA ASN A 107 4.98 -9.59 -21.65
C ASN A 107 4.24 -8.87 -22.79
N THR A 108 3.31 -9.57 -23.46
CA THR A 108 2.38 -8.93 -24.42
C THR A 108 1.27 -8.18 -23.69
N MET A 109 0.72 -8.78 -22.63
CA MET A 109 -0.58 -8.40 -22.05
C MET A 109 -0.51 -7.36 -20.93
N LEU A 110 0.66 -7.11 -20.35
CA LEU A 110 0.77 -6.36 -19.09
C LEU A 110 1.78 -5.23 -19.18
N ILE A 111 1.48 -4.13 -18.51
CA ILE A 111 2.42 -3.06 -18.18
C ILE A 111 3.00 -3.38 -16.80
N GLY A 112 4.32 -3.43 -16.68
CA GLY A 112 5.03 -3.82 -15.46
C GLY A 112 5.54 -2.63 -14.64
N TRP A 113 5.20 -2.62 -13.35
CA TRP A 113 5.83 -1.80 -12.32
C TRP A 113 6.82 -2.63 -11.52
N GLU A 114 8.09 -2.25 -11.55
CA GLU A 114 9.13 -2.79 -10.68
C GLU A 114 9.28 -1.88 -9.46
N ILE A 115 8.77 -2.29 -8.30
CA ILE A 115 8.79 -1.44 -7.10
C ILE A 115 10.04 -1.77 -6.27
N ASP A 116 10.86 -0.76 -5.97
CA ASP A 116 12.18 -0.98 -5.37
C ASP A 116 12.07 -1.24 -3.86
N TYR A 117 11.93 -2.50 -3.48
CA TYR A 117 12.05 -3.00 -2.11
C TYR A 117 12.41 -4.48 -2.12
N ASN A 118 13.06 -4.96 -1.04
CA ASN A 118 13.63 -6.32 -1.08
C ASN A 118 12.64 -7.46 -0.86
N GLY A 119 11.45 -7.20 -0.30
CA GLY A 119 10.42 -8.22 -0.11
C GLY A 119 10.77 -9.36 0.86
N VAL A 120 11.85 -9.22 1.65
CA VAL A 120 12.30 -10.20 2.68
C VAL A 120 12.21 -9.61 4.09
N ASN A 121 12.89 -8.48 4.35
CA ASN A 121 12.82 -7.75 5.62
C ASN A 121 12.44 -6.27 5.43
N GLN A 122 12.18 -5.88 4.18
CA GLN A 122 11.67 -4.56 3.79
C GLN A 122 10.29 -4.71 3.15
N GLN A 123 9.39 -3.79 3.50
CA GLN A 123 8.06 -3.63 2.89
C GLN A 123 8.07 -2.37 2.02
N MET A 124 7.10 -2.24 1.11
CA MET A 124 6.91 -0.98 0.37
C MET A 124 6.75 0.19 1.35
N THR A 125 7.32 1.35 0.99
CA THR A 125 6.98 2.59 1.67
C THR A 125 5.53 2.99 1.33
N ALA A 126 4.94 3.84 2.17
CA ALA A 126 3.64 4.42 1.86
C ALA A 126 3.67 5.22 0.54
N ALA A 127 4.79 5.86 0.21
CA ALA A 127 4.95 6.64 -1.02
C ALA A 127 4.92 5.72 -2.26
N GLN A 128 5.67 4.63 -2.23
CA GLN A 128 5.66 3.58 -3.27
C GLN A 128 4.27 3.04 -3.52
N TYR A 129 3.58 2.63 -2.45
CA TYR A 129 2.24 2.06 -2.56
C TYR A 129 1.24 3.08 -3.13
N ASN A 130 1.19 4.29 -2.56
CA ASN A 130 0.22 5.32 -2.99
C ASN A 130 0.45 5.76 -4.44
N ALA A 131 1.71 5.97 -4.85
CA ALA A 131 2.04 6.31 -6.23
C ALA A 131 1.68 5.18 -7.19
N SER A 132 1.93 3.93 -6.80
CA SER A 132 1.59 2.76 -7.63
C SER A 132 0.08 2.58 -7.78
N VAL A 133 -0.72 2.79 -6.73
CA VAL A 133 -2.19 2.80 -6.83
C VAL A 133 -2.67 3.89 -7.80
N ALA A 134 -2.14 5.12 -7.69
CA ALA A 134 -2.51 6.23 -8.57
C ALA A 134 -2.15 5.94 -10.03
N ALA A 135 -0.93 5.48 -10.29
CA ALA A 135 -0.44 5.07 -11.59
C ALA A 135 -1.32 3.98 -12.21
N THR A 136 -1.58 2.90 -11.47
CA THR A 136 -2.39 1.77 -11.93
C THR A 136 -3.83 2.20 -12.22
N ALA A 137 -4.45 2.99 -11.36
CA ALA A 137 -5.81 3.49 -11.61
C ALA A 137 -5.90 4.33 -12.89
N ALA A 138 -4.91 5.20 -13.13
CA ALA A 138 -4.87 6.04 -14.33
C ALA A 138 -4.62 5.23 -15.61
N VAL A 139 -3.69 4.28 -15.57
CA VAL A 139 -3.40 3.39 -16.69
C VAL A 139 -4.60 2.49 -17.02
N LEU A 140 -5.26 1.91 -16.02
CA LEU A 140 -6.44 1.06 -16.27
C LEU A 140 -7.61 1.87 -16.84
N LYS A 141 -7.82 3.11 -16.39
CA LYS A 141 -8.77 4.04 -17.02
C LYS A 141 -8.42 4.28 -18.49
N GLN A 142 -7.15 4.55 -18.79
CA GLN A 142 -6.67 4.76 -20.16
C GLN A 142 -6.89 3.52 -21.04
N LEU A 143 -6.79 2.32 -20.48
CA LEU A 143 -7.04 1.05 -21.17
C LEU A 143 -8.53 0.66 -21.23
N GLY A 144 -9.43 1.43 -20.62
CA GLY A 144 -10.86 1.10 -20.52
C GLY A 144 -11.12 -0.16 -19.69
N LYS A 145 -10.32 -0.40 -18.64
CA LYS A 145 -10.37 -1.57 -17.76
C LYS A 145 -10.67 -1.16 -16.33
N ASP A 146 -11.29 -2.06 -15.56
CA ASP A 146 -11.49 -1.88 -14.13
C ASP A 146 -10.28 -2.40 -13.31
N ALA A 147 -10.33 -2.19 -11.99
CA ALA A 147 -9.27 -2.60 -11.08
C ALA A 147 -9.02 -4.12 -11.04
N SER A 148 -9.95 -4.94 -11.54
CA SER A 148 -9.75 -6.39 -11.64
C SER A 148 -8.68 -6.77 -12.67
N TYR A 149 -8.16 -5.83 -13.46
CA TYR A 149 -7.02 -6.03 -14.36
C TYR A 149 -5.65 -5.66 -13.74
N ALA A 150 -5.61 -5.27 -12.46
CA ALA A 150 -4.36 -5.12 -11.70
C ALA A 150 -3.96 -6.43 -11.01
N ARG A 151 -2.73 -6.89 -11.21
CA ARG A 151 -2.21 -8.14 -10.65
C ARG A 151 -0.86 -7.95 -9.97
N GLY A 152 -0.56 -8.83 -9.01
CA GLY A 152 0.83 -9.09 -8.61
C GLY A 152 1.41 -10.26 -9.41
N HIS A 153 2.71 -10.26 -9.67
CA HIS A 153 3.37 -11.29 -10.47
C HIS A 153 3.09 -12.73 -9.98
N ARG A 154 3.02 -12.94 -8.67
CA ARG A 154 2.66 -14.21 -8.02
C ARG A 154 1.28 -14.74 -8.41
N GLU A 155 0.34 -13.87 -8.78
CA GLU A 155 -1.00 -14.28 -9.21
C GLU A 155 -0.99 -14.84 -10.64
N THR A 156 -0.11 -14.33 -11.51
CA THR A 156 0.00 -14.73 -12.92
C THR A 156 1.16 -15.70 -13.17
N SER A 157 2.06 -15.92 -12.23
CA SER A 157 3.25 -16.75 -12.44
C SER A 157 2.94 -18.24 -12.64
N THR A 158 3.61 -18.85 -13.61
CA THR A 158 3.64 -20.30 -13.86
C THR A 158 4.80 -21.02 -13.17
N THR A 159 5.78 -20.28 -12.65
CA THR A 159 7.04 -20.82 -12.09
C THR A 159 7.17 -20.63 -10.58
N GLY A 160 6.08 -20.27 -9.90
CA GLY A 160 6.07 -20.08 -8.44
C GLY A 160 6.72 -18.79 -7.94
N LYS A 161 6.79 -17.72 -8.76
CA LYS A 161 7.19 -16.38 -8.31
C LYS A 161 6.35 -15.92 -7.11
N ILE A 162 7.01 -15.26 -6.16
CA ILE A 162 6.41 -14.83 -4.88
C ILE A 162 6.10 -13.33 -4.83
N ASP A 163 6.64 -12.56 -5.76
CA ASP A 163 6.52 -11.11 -5.80
C ASP A 163 5.13 -10.64 -6.26
N PRO A 164 4.63 -9.49 -5.77
CA PRO A 164 5.14 -8.67 -4.69
C PRO A 164 4.87 -9.30 -3.30
N SER A 165 5.84 -9.22 -2.40
CA SER A 165 5.72 -9.68 -1.00
C SER A 165 5.15 -8.58 -0.09
N PHE A 166 4.66 -8.97 1.10
CA PHE A 166 4.12 -8.07 2.14
C PHE A 166 2.95 -7.17 1.72
N ILE A 167 2.13 -7.65 0.79
CA ILE A 167 0.96 -6.95 0.27
C ILE A 167 -0.21 -7.93 0.15
N ASP A 168 -1.40 -7.45 0.49
CA ASP A 168 -2.66 -8.11 0.12
C ASP A 168 -3.11 -7.55 -1.24
N LEU A 169 -3.15 -8.40 -2.25
CA LEU A 169 -3.48 -8.00 -3.62
C LEU A 169 -4.98 -7.74 -3.82
N ASN A 170 -5.84 -8.27 -2.96
CA ASN A 170 -7.26 -7.89 -2.95
C ASN A 170 -7.43 -6.47 -2.42
N VAL A 171 -6.69 -6.11 -1.36
CA VAL A 171 -6.67 -4.72 -0.84
C VAL A 171 -6.09 -3.76 -1.88
N MET A 172 -5.00 -4.13 -2.56
CA MET A 172 -4.45 -3.33 -3.66
C MET A 172 -5.50 -3.06 -4.74
N ARG A 173 -6.24 -4.08 -5.19
CA ARG A 173 -7.31 -3.89 -6.18
C ARG A 173 -8.45 -3.03 -5.67
N SER A 174 -8.83 -3.17 -4.39
CA SER A 174 -9.83 -2.32 -3.76
C SER A 174 -9.39 -0.85 -3.78
N ASP A 175 -8.14 -0.57 -3.39
CA ASP A 175 -7.59 0.78 -3.38
C ASP A 175 -7.47 1.38 -4.80
N VAL A 176 -7.12 0.55 -5.81
CA VAL A 176 -7.13 0.96 -7.22
C VAL A 176 -8.56 1.30 -7.68
N ALA A 177 -9.55 0.46 -7.38
CA ALA A 177 -10.95 0.71 -7.76
C ALA A 177 -11.47 2.00 -7.15
N ALA A 178 -11.12 2.25 -5.90
CA ALA A 178 -11.54 3.42 -5.17
C ALA A 178 -10.87 4.70 -5.73
N LYS A 179 -9.56 4.66 -6.03
CA LYS A 179 -8.85 5.72 -6.77
C LYS A 179 -9.46 5.97 -8.15
N MET A 180 -9.89 4.91 -8.84
CA MET A 180 -10.57 5.02 -10.13
C MET A 180 -11.93 5.71 -10.02
N ALA A 181 -12.71 5.45 -8.96
CA ALA A 181 -14.00 6.08 -8.71
C ALA A 181 -13.90 7.59 -8.37
N GLY A 182 -12.70 8.17 -8.41
CA GLY A 182 -12.46 9.56 -8.00
C GLY A 182 -12.03 9.68 -6.54
N GLY A 183 -11.71 8.58 -5.87
CA GLY A 183 -11.10 8.55 -4.53
C GLY A 183 -9.65 9.05 -4.48
N GLY A 184 -9.26 9.94 -5.39
CA GLY A 184 -8.01 10.66 -5.31
C GLY A 184 -8.17 11.92 -4.46
N THR A 185 -7.71 11.86 -3.21
CA THR A 185 -7.45 12.99 -2.31
C THR A 185 -8.59 13.99 -2.13
N ALA A 186 -9.37 13.82 -1.06
CA ALA A 186 -10.06 14.98 -0.48
C ALA A 186 -10.15 14.91 1.03
N TRP A 187 -10.08 13.71 1.63
CA TRP A 187 -10.20 13.60 3.06
C TRP A 187 -9.25 12.56 3.65
N SER A 188 -8.32 13.07 4.45
CA SER A 188 -7.65 12.32 5.49
C SER A 188 -7.84 13.07 6.79
N ALA A 189 -7.97 12.31 7.88
CA ALA A 189 -7.97 12.86 9.22
C ALA A 189 -7.09 11.99 10.10
N ILE A 190 -6.38 12.64 11.01
CA ILE A 190 -5.60 12.02 12.07
C ILE A 190 -6.28 12.37 13.38
N VAL A 191 -6.44 11.37 14.25
CA VAL A 191 -6.83 11.56 15.64
C VAL A 191 -5.72 10.93 16.48
N ASP A 192 -4.99 11.80 17.16
CA ASP A 192 -4.03 11.49 18.21
C ASP A 192 -4.73 11.39 19.57
N ASN A 193 -4.13 10.71 20.54
CA ASN A 193 -4.70 10.55 21.88
C ASN A 193 -4.83 11.86 22.69
N SER A 194 -4.20 12.94 22.23
CA SER A 194 -4.37 14.31 22.76
C SER A 194 -5.34 15.17 21.94
N THR A 195 -5.93 14.65 20.86
CA THR A 195 -6.84 15.42 20.01
C THR A 195 -8.14 15.73 20.75
N ALA A 196 -8.31 17.00 21.10
CA ALA A 196 -9.42 17.48 21.93
C ALA A 196 -10.79 17.08 21.36
N GLY A 197 -11.61 16.42 22.19
CA GLY A 197 -12.96 15.97 21.85
C GLY A 197 -13.02 14.85 20.79
N ARG A 198 -11.85 14.30 20.39
CA ARG A 198 -11.75 13.23 19.39
C ARG A 198 -11.21 11.92 19.95
N PHE A 199 -10.54 11.94 21.09
CA PHE A 199 -10.08 10.74 21.78
C PHE A 199 -10.82 10.58 23.13
N ASN A 200 -11.22 9.36 23.45
CA ASN A 200 -11.86 9.04 24.73
C ASN A 200 -11.41 7.67 25.24
N ALA A 201 -10.94 7.60 26.48
CA ALA A 201 -10.57 6.37 27.16
C ALA A 201 -10.98 6.46 28.64
N SER A 202 -11.12 5.32 29.32
CA SER A 202 -11.42 5.29 30.75
C SER A 202 -10.21 5.73 31.60
N ALA A 203 -10.43 5.94 32.90
CA ALA A 203 -9.37 6.27 33.85
C ALA A 203 -8.30 5.15 34.01
N ASN A 204 -8.56 3.95 33.49
CA ASN A 204 -7.60 2.84 33.51
C ASN A 204 -6.49 2.99 32.46
N TRP A 205 -6.60 3.97 31.56
CA TRP A 205 -5.59 4.26 30.55
C TRP A 205 -4.65 5.36 31.06
N GLY A 206 -3.47 4.94 31.49
CA GLY A 206 -2.37 5.83 31.89
C GLY A 206 -1.81 6.62 30.70
N VAL A 207 -0.98 7.62 30.99
CA VAL A 207 -0.27 8.44 29.99
C VAL A 207 1.23 8.14 30.09
N SER A 208 1.90 7.97 28.96
CA SER A 208 3.34 7.76 28.91
C SER A 208 4.01 8.59 27.82
N THR A 209 5.24 9.01 28.09
CA THR A 209 6.14 9.67 27.13
C THR A 209 7.40 8.84 26.87
N TYR A 210 7.45 7.60 27.39
CA TYR A 210 8.66 6.79 27.47
C TYR A 210 9.33 6.56 26.11
N SER A 211 8.57 6.13 25.11
CA SER A 211 9.12 5.86 23.78
C SER A 211 9.19 7.13 22.93
N ALA A 212 10.34 7.36 22.30
CA ALA A 212 10.52 8.40 21.29
C ALA A 212 9.79 8.11 19.97
N GLN A 213 9.29 6.88 19.78
CA GLN A 213 8.50 6.49 18.60
C GLN A 213 7.04 6.93 18.69
N ARG A 214 6.60 7.60 19.75
CA ARG A 214 5.22 8.10 19.89
C ARG A 214 4.86 9.10 18.80
N TYR A 215 3.59 9.13 18.39
CA TYR A 215 3.05 10.26 17.67
C TYR A 215 2.68 11.36 18.67
N GLY A 216 2.83 12.63 18.30
CA GLY A 216 2.52 13.73 19.21
C GLY A 216 3.37 13.77 20.49
N ALA A 217 2.76 14.21 21.59
CA ALA A 217 3.47 14.52 22.84
C ALA A 217 3.60 13.32 23.77
N ASP A 218 2.60 12.44 23.81
CA ASP A 218 2.46 11.29 24.71
C ASP A 218 1.60 10.20 24.05
N TYR A 219 1.35 9.09 24.74
CA TYR A 219 0.42 8.05 24.32
C TYR A 219 -0.27 7.43 25.54
N ARG A 220 -1.36 6.70 25.31
CA ARG A 220 -2.06 5.96 26.36
C ARG A 220 -1.57 4.52 26.47
N TYR A 221 -1.54 4.00 27.69
CA TYR A 221 -1.24 2.61 27.95
C TYR A 221 -2.15 2.02 29.02
N ALA A 222 -2.43 0.73 28.94
CA ALA A 222 -3.19 -0.01 29.94
C ALA A 222 -2.73 -1.47 30.00
N ASP A 223 -2.92 -2.10 31.16
CA ASP A 223 -2.81 -3.56 31.27
C ASP A 223 -3.95 -4.24 30.51
N PRO A 224 -3.69 -5.37 29.82
CA PRO A 224 -4.73 -6.16 29.17
C PRO A 224 -5.67 -6.77 30.23
N VAL A 225 -6.97 -6.80 29.95
CA VAL A 225 -7.98 -7.40 30.84
C VAL A 225 -9.03 -8.14 30.02
N ALA A 226 -9.69 -9.15 30.58
CA ALA A 226 -10.79 -9.84 29.91
C ALA A 226 -12.13 -9.08 30.02
N ALA A 227 -12.13 -7.78 29.70
CA ALA A 227 -13.31 -6.91 29.80
C ALA A 227 -13.29 -5.83 28.72
N SER A 228 -14.49 -5.34 28.36
CA SER A 228 -14.65 -4.25 27.40
C SER A 228 -14.26 -2.91 28.02
N ASP A 229 -13.11 -2.38 27.61
CA ASP A 229 -12.61 -1.06 28.00
C ASP A 229 -11.69 -0.52 26.90
N ALA A 230 -12.30 0.17 25.92
CA ALA A 230 -11.60 0.62 24.73
C ALA A 230 -11.26 2.11 24.77
N ALA A 231 -10.08 2.44 24.23
CA ALA A 231 -9.68 3.79 23.85
C ALA A 231 -10.22 4.10 22.45
N TRP A 232 -11.20 5.00 22.36
CA TRP A 232 -11.92 5.33 21.14
C TRP A 232 -11.38 6.58 20.45
N TYR A 233 -11.30 6.48 19.12
CA TYR A 233 -10.96 7.55 18.19
C TYR A 233 -12.21 7.93 17.39
N LYS A 234 -12.64 9.17 17.55
CA LYS A 234 -13.83 9.77 16.96
C LYS A 234 -13.46 10.57 15.71
N PHE A 235 -14.11 10.26 14.59
CA PHE A 235 -13.87 10.92 13.31
C PHE A 235 -15.17 11.52 12.76
N ASN A 236 -15.06 12.71 12.15
CA ASN A 236 -16.12 13.27 11.32
C ASN A 236 -15.95 12.79 9.87
N VAL A 237 -16.45 11.60 9.59
CA VAL A 237 -16.30 10.94 8.28
C VAL A 237 -17.23 11.63 7.27
N PRO A 238 -16.72 12.19 6.15
CA PRO A 238 -17.50 13.08 5.29
C PRO A 238 -18.55 12.35 4.45
N ALA A 239 -18.37 11.05 4.18
CA ALA A 239 -19.28 10.24 3.37
C ALA A 239 -19.15 8.75 3.71
N THR A 240 -20.23 7.99 3.55
CA THR A 240 -20.17 6.53 3.64
C THR A 240 -19.41 6.01 2.44
N ALA A 241 -18.21 5.46 2.68
CA ALA A 241 -17.28 5.06 1.62
C ALA A 241 -16.22 4.10 2.18
N SER A 242 -15.33 3.63 1.32
CA SER A 242 -14.13 2.92 1.72
C SER A 242 -13.07 3.88 2.26
N TYR A 243 -12.48 3.54 3.40
CA TYR A 243 -11.38 4.26 4.01
C TYR A 243 -10.29 3.27 4.37
N ARG A 244 -9.06 3.60 3.99
CA ARG A 244 -7.88 2.96 4.57
C ARG A 244 -7.73 3.44 6.01
N VAL A 245 -7.61 2.48 6.92
CA VAL A 245 -7.39 2.71 8.36
C VAL A 245 -5.92 2.41 8.65
N GLU A 246 -5.21 3.40 9.18
CA GLU A 246 -3.83 3.25 9.61
C GLU A 246 -3.71 3.60 11.09
N ALA A 247 -2.83 2.91 11.81
CA ALA A 247 -2.53 3.20 13.20
C ALA A 247 -1.04 3.45 13.38
N TRP A 248 -0.72 4.28 14.37
CA TRP A 248 0.63 4.53 14.84
C TRP A 248 0.74 4.03 16.28
N TRP A 249 1.87 3.43 16.62
CA TRP A 249 2.22 3.08 17.99
C TRP A 249 3.75 3.11 18.17
N PRO A 250 4.25 3.37 19.38
CA PRO A 250 5.61 3.01 19.74
C PRO A 250 5.77 1.51 19.87
N ALA A 251 6.85 0.95 19.34
CA ALA A 251 7.17 -0.47 19.47
C ALA A 251 8.22 -0.71 20.57
N VAL A 252 7.83 -1.52 21.56
CA VAL A 252 8.71 -1.96 22.66
C VAL A 252 8.45 -3.43 22.92
N SER A 253 9.50 -4.22 23.16
CA SER A 253 9.39 -5.67 23.36
C SER A 253 8.44 -6.10 24.49
N GLY A 254 8.23 -5.24 25.49
CA GLY A 254 7.29 -5.44 26.59
C GLY A 254 5.83 -5.07 26.31
N TYR A 255 5.49 -4.66 25.08
CA TYR A 255 4.11 -4.34 24.70
C TYR A 255 3.35 -5.57 24.19
N ASN A 256 2.04 -5.40 24.03
CA ASN A 256 1.13 -6.49 23.74
C ASN A 256 1.30 -7.02 22.31
N ALA A 257 1.48 -8.34 22.19
CA ALA A 257 1.70 -9.02 20.92
C ALA A 257 0.43 -9.21 20.06
N SER A 258 -0.75 -8.95 20.63
CA SER A 258 -2.03 -9.17 19.97
C SER A 258 -3.04 -8.13 20.45
N THR A 259 -2.74 -6.86 20.16
CA THR A 259 -3.60 -5.73 20.49
C THR A 259 -4.77 -5.66 19.52
N PRO A 260 -6.03 -5.73 19.99
CA PRO A 260 -7.20 -5.61 19.14
C PRO A 260 -7.52 -4.14 18.80
N TYR A 261 -7.49 -3.83 17.51
CA TYR A 261 -8.07 -2.63 16.92
C TYR A 261 -9.47 -2.94 16.42
N ILE A 262 -10.49 -2.25 16.92
CA ILE A 262 -11.89 -2.41 16.52
C ILE A 262 -12.25 -1.29 15.55
N ILE A 263 -12.72 -1.63 14.36
CA ILE A 263 -13.16 -0.71 13.31
C ILE A 263 -14.69 -0.81 13.19
N ALA A 264 -15.38 0.31 13.42
CA ALA A 264 -16.83 0.41 13.28
C ALA A 264 -17.22 0.61 11.81
N THR A 265 -17.55 -0.48 11.12
CA THR A 265 -17.89 -0.49 9.69
C THR A 265 -19.40 -0.38 9.46
N THR A 266 -19.83 -0.23 8.20
CA THR A 266 -21.25 -0.24 7.81
C THR A 266 -21.96 -1.57 8.09
N THR A 267 -21.23 -2.67 8.28
CA THR A 267 -21.79 -4.01 8.53
C THR A 267 -21.57 -4.51 9.96
N GLY A 268 -21.11 -3.63 10.86
CA GLY A 268 -20.78 -3.94 12.24
C GLY A 268 -19.30 -3.77 12.56
N ASN A 269 -18.89 -4.13 13.77
CA ASN A 269 -17.51 -4.01 14.20
C ASN A 269 -16.64 -5.12 13.59
N GLN A 270 -15.48 -4.74 13.06
CA GLN A 270 -14.44 -5.66 12.61
C GLN A 270 -13.19 -5.47 13.47
N THR A 271 -12.49 -6.56 13.80
CA THR A 271 -11.30 -6.50 14.66
C THR A 271 -10.05 -6.91 13.91
N VAL A 272 -9.00 -6.08 14.00
CA VAL A 272 -7.66 -6.36 13.50
C VAL A 272 -6.71 -6.51 14.68
N TYR A 273 -5.96 -7.61 14.74
CA TYR A 273 -4.96 -7.83 15.79
C TYR A 273 -3.59 -7.38 15.33
N VAL A 274 -2.89 -6.65 16.20
CA VAL A 274 -1.60 -6.03 15.90
C VAL A 274 -0.57 -6.41 16.97
N ASP A 275 0.63 -6.76 16.53
CA ASP A 275 1.79 -6.93 17.39
C ASP A 275 2.48 -5.57 17.64
N GLN A 276 2.27 -5.00 18.83
CA GLN A 276 2.84 -3.71 19.21
C GLN A 276 4.31 -3.79 19.67
N ARG A 277 4.94 -4.97 19.59
CA ARG A 277 6.37 -5.13 19.91
C ARG A 277 7.27 -4.75 18.75
N VAL A 278 6.71 -4.63 17.55
CA VAL A 278 7.46 -4.46 16.29
C VAL A 278 6.85 -3.35 15.43
N ASN A 279 7.63 -2.87 14.46
CA ASN A 279 7.19 -1.95 13.40
C ASN A 279 6.57 -0.62 13.87
N GLY A 280 6.86 -0.17 15.09
CA GLY A 280 6.38 1.11 15.63
C GLY A 280 7.11 2.33 15.06
N GLY A 281 6.65 3.52 15.43
CA GLY A 281 7.22 4.79 14.96
C GLY A 281 6.92 5.11 13.49
N GLN A 282 5.86 4.52 12.93
CA GLN A 282 5.42 4.71 11.56
C GLN A 282 3.93 4.36 11.43
N TRP A 283 3.27 4.88 10.39
CA TRP A 283 1.89 4.51 10.06
C TRP A 283 1.82 3.07 9.54
N ARG A 284 0.95 2.27 10.16
CA ARG A 284 0.74 0.87 9.81
C ARG A 284 -0.68 0.68 9.28
N ASN A 285 -0.79 0.15 8.07
CA ASN A 285 -2.08 -0.14 7.44
C ASN A 285 -2.76 -1.33 8.14
N LEU A 286 -3.96 -1.09 8.66
CA LEU A 286 -4.82 -2.11 9.28
C LEU A 286 -5.80 -2.73 8.28
N GLY A 287 -5.98 -2.11 7.11
CA GLY A 287 -6.88 -2.53 6.04
C GLY A 287 -7.70 -1.37 5.49
N THR A 288 -8.54 -1.70 4.50
CA THR A 288 -9.52 -0.79 3.90
C THR A 288 -10.92 -1.25 4.29
N PHE A 289 -11.71 -0.35 4.86
CA PHE A 289 -13.01 -0.65 5.46
C PHE A 289 -14.09 0.30 4.94
N ALA A 290 -15.30 -0.23 4.72
CA ALA A 290 -16.46 0.61 4.46
C ALA A 290 -16.92 1.28 5.77
N LEU A 291 -16.68 2.58 5.92
CA LEU A 291 -17.06 3.34 7.11
C LEU A 291 -18.31 4.18 6.82
N PRO A 292 -19.28 4.27 7.75
CA PRO A 292 -20.42 5.17 7.62
C PRO A 292 -20.00 6.64 7.79
N ALA A 293 -20.69 7.54 7.09
CA ALA A 293 -20.57 8.99 7.28
C ALA A 293 -20.93 9.42 8.71
N GLY A 294 -20.51 10.63 9.09
CA GLY A 294 -20.90 11.32 10.31
C GLY A 294 -19.85 11.32 11.41
N ASP A 295 -20.11 12.13 12.43
CA ASP A 295 -19.23 12.41 13.56
C ASP A 295 -19.39 11.41 14.71
N ALA A 296 -18.64 10.31 14.67
CA ALA A 296 -18.78 9.23 15.65
C ALA A 296 -17.47 8.46 15.88
N ASN A 297 -17.47 7.61 16.90
CA ASN A 297 -16.37 6.68 17.16
C ASN A 297 -16.23 5.70 15.98
N ARG A 298 -15.05 5.66 15.37
CA ARG A 298 -14.79 4.81 14.19
C ARG A 298 -13.75 3.75 14.42
N VAL A 299 -12.76 4.04 15.25
CA VAL A 299 -11.69 3.10 15.56
C VAL A 299 -11.49 3.07 17.07
N ALA A 300 -11.25 1.90 17.63
CA ALA A 300 -10.91 1.71 19.03
C ALA A 300 -9.66 0.85 19.17
N VAL A 301 -8.87 1.10 20.20
CA VAL A 301 -7.92 0.12 20.74
C VAL A 301 -8.56 -0.48 21.97
N SER A 302 -8.79 -1.79 21.97
CA SER A 302 -9.34 -2.50 23.11
C SER A 302 -8.21 -3.14 23.92
N ARG A 303 -8.32 -3.09 25.24
CA ARG A 303 -7.41 -3.84 26.12
C ARG A 303 -7.89 -5.28 26.39
N TRP A 304 -8.93 -5.74 25.68
CA TRP A 304 -9.41 -7.12 25.73
C TRP A 304 -8.51 -8.06 24.94
N SER A 305 -7.36 -8.40 25.51
CA SER A 305 -6.37 -9.32 24.94
C SER A 305 -5.99 -10.41 25.94
N GLY A 306 -5.77 -11.63 25.44
CA GLY A 306 -5.20 -12.73 26.23
C GLY A 306 -3.67 -12.74 26.26
N SER A 307 -3.01 -11.86 25.49
CA SER A 307 -1.55 -11.71 25.52
C SER A 307 -1.12 -10.78 26.64
N ALA A 308 0.04 -11.05 27.23
CA ALA A 308 0.68 -10.17 28.22
C ALA A 308 1.27 -8.92 27.56
N GLY A 309 1.69 -7.96 28.39
CA GLY A 309 2.31 -6.71 27.96
C GLY A 309 1.29 -5.59 27.75
N TYR A 310 1.75 -4.35 27.93
CA TYR A 310 0.88 -3.18 27.84
C TYR A 310 0.25 -3.03 26.46
N VAL A 311 -1.04 -2.68 26.45
CA VAL A 311 -1.77 -2.26 25.26
C VAL A 311 -1.62 -0.77 25.09
N ILE A 312 -1.22 -0.32 23.89
CA ILE A 312 -0.90 1.07 23.60
C ILE A 312 -1.93 1.68 22.64
N ALA A 313 -2.39 2.88 22.97
CA ALA A 313 -3.26 3.70 22.13
C ALA A 313 -2.61 5.08 21.93
N ASP A 314 -2.19 5.37 20.70
CA ASP A 314 -1.45 6.57 20.32
C ASP A 314 -2.22 7.36 19.25
N ALA A 315 -2.07 7.04 17.96
CA ALA A 315 -2.77 7.76 16.89
C ALA A 315 -3.37 6.86 15.81
N VAL A 316 -4.48 7.31 15.21
CA VAL A 316 -5.16 6.67 14.10
C VAL A 316 -5.33 7.66 12.95
N ARG A 317 -5.13 7.19 11.71
CA ARG A 317 -5.37 7.93 10.48
C ARG A 317 -6.42 7.23 9.64
N LEU A 318 -7.40 7.99 9.17
CA LEU A 318 -8.31 7.57 8.11
C LEU A 318 -7.95 8.29 6.83
N THR A 319 -7.95 7.56 5.72
CA THR A 319 -7.79 8.13 4.38
C THR A 319 -8.89 7.56 3.50
N ARG A 320 -9.72 8.43 2.92
CA ARG A 320 -10.70 7.99 1.92
C ARG A 320 -9.96 7.42 0.73
N VAL A 321 -10.31 6.19 0.34
CA VAL A 321 -9.76 5.55 -0.87
C VAL A 321 -10.71 5.71 -2.04
#